data_AF-A0A7W1HPY1-F1
#
_entry.id   AF-A0A7W1HPY1-F1
#
_cell.length_a   1.000
_cell.length_b   1.000
_cell.length_c   1.000
_cell.angle_alpha   90.00
_cell.angle_beta   90.00
_cell.angle_gamma   90.00
#
_symmetry.space_group_name_H-M   'P 1'
#
loop_
_entity.id
_entity.type
_entity.pdbx_description
1 polymer ?
#
loop_
_entity_poly.entity_id
_entity_poly.type
_entity_poly.pdbx_seq_one_letter_code
_entity_poly.pdbx_strand_id
1 'polypeptide(L)'
;GARSNAEAEGVTDRVTFQVRDAADPELSDRYDLAIAVECVHDMSRPVEALSAMRSMVGRDGAVLVVDERVGEDFTAPGDEIERLMYGWSVLHCLPVGLAEQPSAGTGTVMRPATLRRYATEAGFSEVEVLPIENEMWRFYRLAS
;
A
#
# COMPACT_ATOMS: atom_id res chain seq x y z
N GLY A 1 -8.57 12.27 -16.01
CA GLY A 1 -9.08 11.64 -14.77
C GLY A 1 -9.40 10.19 -15.07
N ALA A 2 -9.53 9.33 -14.06
CA ALA A 2 -9.53 7.88 -14.26
C ALA A 2 -10.54 7.38 -15.33
N ARG A 3 -11.79 7.88 -15.31
CA ARG A 3 -12.82 7.54 -16.32
C ARG A 3 -12.45 8.00 -17.74
N SER A 4 -12.00 9.25 -17.91
CA SER A 4 -11.57 9.76 -19.22
C SER A 4 -10.38 8.98 -19.79
N ASN A 5 -9.47 8.51 -18.94
CA ASN A 5 -8.35 7.69 -19.38
C ASN A 5 -8.86 6.32 -19.89
N ALA A 6 -9.80 5.69 -19.18
CA ALA A 6 -10.39 4.42 -19.64
C ALA A 6 -11.16 4.56 -20.97
N GLU A 7 -11.85 5.69 -21.17
CA GLU A 7 -12.50 6.01 -22.45
C GLU A 7 -11.49 6.17 -23.58
N ALA A 8 -10.42 6.94 -23.35
CA ALA A 8 -9.36 7.18 -24.33
C ALA A 8 -8.64 5.88 -24.74
N GLU A 9 -8.44 4.97 -23.79
CA GLU A 9 -7.81 3.66 -24.03
C GLU A 9 -8.80 2.58 -24.50
N GLY A 10 -10.10 2.88 -24.58
CA GLY A 10 -11.13 1.96 -25.07
C GLY A 10 -11.34 0.71 -24.21
N VAL A 11 -11.25 0.84 -22.87
CA VAL A 11 -11.32 -0.29 -21.93
C VAL A 11 -12.52 -0.22 -20.97
N THR A 12 -13.50 0.62 -21.27
CA THR A 12 -14.66 0.89 -20.40
C THR A 12 -15.58 -0.32 -20.21
N ASP A 13 -15.48 -1.33 -21.06
CA ASP A 13 -16.20 -2.61 -20.97
C ASP A 13 -15.64 -3.53 -19.87
N ARG A 14 -14.40 -3.30 -19.43
CA ARG A 14 -13.67 -4.16 -18.49
C ARG A 14 -13.00 -3.43 -17.32
N VAL A 15 -13.16 -2.10 -17.24
CA VAL A 15 -12.64 -1.26 -16.15
C VAL A 15 -13.77 -0.43 -15.55
N THR A 16 -13.99 -0.59 -14.24
CA THR A 16 -14.99 0.16 -13.48
C THR A 16 -14.35 0.98 -12.38
N PHE A 17 -14.89 2.18 -12.11
CA PHE A 17 -14.39 3.07 -11.06
C PHE A 17 -15.48 3.36 -10.03
N GLN A 18 -15.16 3.11 -8.76
CA GLN A 18 -16.06 3.31 -7.64
C GLN A 18 -15.46 4.33 -6.67
N VAL A 19 -16.30 5.22 -6.14
CA VAL A 19 -15.98 6.01 -4.94
C VAL A 19 -16.64 5.27 -3.80
N ARG A 20 -15.83 4.56 -3.02
CA ARG A 20 -16.30 3.63 -2.01
C ARG A 20 -15.31 3.56 -0.86
N ASP A 21 -15.79 3.23 0.32
CA ASP A 21 -14.93 2.79 1.40
C ASP A 21 -14.35 1.42 1.04
N ALA A 22 -13.02 1.28 1.12
CA ALA A 22 -12.36 0.01 0.87
C ALA A 22 -12.69 -1.04 1.95
N ALA A 23 -13.12 -0.62 3.14
CA ALA A 23 -13.56 -1.53 4.21
C ALA A 23 -15.02 -2.02 4.04
N ASP A 24 -15.69 -1.69 2.94
CA ASP A 24 -17.07 -2.11 2.71
C ASP A 24 -17.22 -3.64 2.67
N PRO A 25 -18.03 -4.25 3.56
CA PRO A 25 -18.20 -5.69 3.63
C PRO A 25 -18.67 -6.35 2.32
N GLU A 26 -19.38 -5.63 1.44
CA GLU A 26 -19.84 -6.18 0.15
C GLU A 26 -18.69 -6.47 -0.82
N LEU A 27 -17.48 -5.97 -0.56
CA LEU A 27 -16.29 -6.24 -1.35
C LEU A 27 -15.60 -7.55 -0.97
N SER A 28 -16.04 -8.22 0.11
CA SER A 28 -15.41 -9.43 0.63
C SER A 28 -15.55 -10.64 -0.32
N ASP A 29 -14.47 -11.40 -0.49
CA ASP A 29 -14.38 -12.58 -1.36
C ASP A 29 -14.82 -12.32 -2.82
N ARG A 30 -14.56 -11.11 -3.34
CA ARG A 30 -14.98 -10.68 -4.70
C ARG A 30 -13.85 -10.65 -5.71
N TYR A 31 -12.60 -10.71 -5.27
CA TYR A 31 -11.44 -10.49 -6.11
C TYR A 31 -10.41 -11.61 -5.93
N ASP A 32 -9.69 -11.96 -6.99
CA ASP A 32 -8.53 -12.86 -6.87
C ASP A 32 -7.25 -12.10 -6.47
N LEU A 33 -7.25 -10.79 -6.67
CA LEU A 33 -6.12 -9.89 -6.44
C LEU A 33 -6.60 -8.50 -6.03
N ALA A 34 -6.03 -7.96 -4.96
CA ALA A 34 -6.16 -6.55 -4.59
C ALA A 34 -4.77 -5.88 -4.60
N ILE A 35 -4.69 -4.65 -5.12
CA ILE A 35 -3.43 -3.93 -5.29
C ILE A 35 -3.52 -2.56 -4.61
N ALA A 36 -2.54 -2.24 -3.78
CA ALA A 36 -2.29 -0.91 -3.26
C ALA A 36 -0.97 -0.39 -3.85
N VAL A 37 -1.00 0.78 -4.47
CA VAL A 37 0.16 1.40 -5.11
C VAL A 37 0.36 2.78 -4.51
N GLU A 38 1.51 3.00 -3.86
CA GLU A 38 1.96 4.29 -3.31
C GLU A 38 0.92 4.94 -2.41
N CYS A 39 0.40 4.18 -1.44
CA CYS A 39 -0.65 4.71 -0.55
C CYS A 39 -0.67 4.12 0.86
N VAL A 40 -0.07 2.95 1.13
CA VAL A 40 -0.19 2.33 2.46
C VAL A 40 0.52 3.17 3.52
N HIS A 41 1.66 3.76 3.18
CA HIS A 41 2.42 4.64 4.07
C HIS A 41 1.69 5.94 4.45
N ASP A 42 0.73 6.37 3.62
CA ASP A 42 -0.09 7.58 3.81
C ASP A 42 -1.36 7.32 4.63
N MET A 43 -1.75 6.07 4.81
CA MET A 43 -2.99 5.74 5.53
C MET A 43 -2.81 5.93 7.03
N SER A 44 -3.77 6.61 7.67
CA SER A 44 -3.85 6.70 9.14
C SER A 44 -3.93 5.31 9.78
N ARG A 45 -4.66 4.39 9.15
CA ARG A 45 -4.97 3.05 9.67
C ARG A 45 -4.55 1.95 8.69
N PRO A 46 -3.23 1.76 8.46
CA PRO A 46 -2.74 0.85 7.42
C PRO A 46 -3.08 -0.61 7.70
N VAL A 47 -3.13 -1.02 8.98
CA VAL A 47 -3.51 -2.40 9.37
C VAL A 47 -4.96 -2.69 9.01
N GLU A 48 -5.86 -1.75 9.27
CA GLU A 48 -7.30 -1.89 8.96
C GLU A 48 -7.52 -1.93 7.45
N ALA A 49 -6.80 -1.09 6.70
CA ALA A 49 -6.80 -1.12 5.24
C ALA A 49 -6.30 -2.46 4.68
N LEU A 50 -5.18 -2.98 5.18
CA LEU A 50 -4.67 -4.29 4.78
C LEU A 50 -5.62 -5.43 5.17
N SER A 51 -6.29 -5.35 6.32
CA SER A 51 -7.33 -6.31 6.73
C SER A 51 -8.56 -6.26 5.82
N ALA A 52 -8.93 -5.08 5.32
CA ALA A 52 -9.98 -4.92 4.33
C ALA A 52 -9.58 -5.56 3.00
N MET A 53 -8.37 -5.27 2.50
CA MET A 53 -7.83 -5.90 1.29
C MET A 53 -7.75 -7.43 1.42
N ARG A 54 -7.36 -7.95 2.59
CA ARG A 54 -7.38 -9.38 2.89
C ARG A 54 -8.77 -9.97 2.75
N SER A 55 -9.78 -9.28 3.28
CA SER A 55 -11.19 -9.71 3.18
C SER A 55 -11.69 -9.70 1.74
N MET A 56 -11.23 -8.75 0.92
CA MET A 56 -11.60 -8.67 -0.50
C MET A 56 -11.15 -9.89 -1.31
N VAL A 57 -9.95 -10.41 -1.02
CA VAL A 57 -9.32 -11.46 -1.83
C VAL A 57 -9.60 -12.89 -1.37
N GLY A 58 -10.13 -13.03 -0.16
CA GLY A 58 -10.45 -14.33 0.43
C GLY A 58 -9.23 -15.19 0.71
N ARG A 59 -9.43 -16.51 0.80
CA ARG A 59 -8.38 -17.47 1.22
C ARG A 59 -7.36 -17.79 0.13
N ASP A 60 -7.78 -17.77 -1.14
CA ASP A 60 -6.94 -18.23 -2.26
C ASP A 60 -6.39 -17.07 -3.11
N GLY A 61 -6.79 -15.83 -2.81
CA GLY A 61 -6.31 -14.63 -3.48
C GLY A 61 -5.07 -14.03 -2.83
N ALA A 62 -4.52 -12.98 -3.46
CA ALA A 62 -3.32 -12.30 -3.00
C ALA A 62 -3.50 -10.79 -2.90
N VAL A 63 -2.73 -10.16 -2.01
CA VAL A 63 -2.59 -8.70 -1.97
C VAL A 63 -1.21 -8.31 -2.47
N LEU A 64 -1.16 -7.33 -3.37
CA LEU A 64 0.08 -6.71 -3.82
C LEU A 64 0.17 -5.29 -3.24
N VAL A 65 1.23 -5.02 -2.47
CA VAL A 65 1.59 -3.67 -2.03
C VAL A 65 2.80 -3.22 -2.82
N VAL A 66 2.71 -2.05 -3.44
CA VAL A 66 3.82 -1.36 -4.10
C VAL A 66 4.03 -0.07 -3.32
N ASP A 67 5.22 0.07 -2.73
CA ASP A 67 5.55 1.18 -1.83
C ASP A 67 7.06 1.48 -1.92
N GLU A 68 7.53 2.56 -1.31
CA GLU A 68 8.85 3.11 -1.57
C GLU A 68 9.99 2.16 -1.21
N ARG A 69 11.03 2.17 -2.06
CA ARG A 69 12.24 1.37 -1.91
C ARG A 69 13.22 2.00 -0.91
N VAL A 70 12.76 2.21 0.31
CA VAL A 70 13.64 2.67 1.40
C VAL A 70 14.50 1.54 1.96
N GLY A 71 15.59 1.91 2.65
CA GLY A 71 16.50 0.95 3.28
C GLY A 71 15.82 0.07 4.33
N GLU A 72 16.38 -1.12 4.57
CA GLU A 72 15.88 -2.02 5.63
C GLU A 72 15.99 -1.36 7.01
N ASP A 73 17.09 -0.63 7.26
CA ASP A 73 17.41 0.01 8.53
C ASP A 73 17.71 1.50 8.33
N PHE A 74 17.47 2.30 9.37
CA PHE A 74 17.83 3.71 9.39
C PHE A 74 19.33 3.90 9.51
N THR A 75 19.91 4.76 8.67
CA THR A 75 21.31 5.14 8.72
C THR A 75 21.48 6.65 8.67
N ALA A 76 22.54 7.18 9.29
CA ALA A 76 22.83 8.61 9.31
C ALA A 76 24.33 8.89 9.10
N PRO A 77 24.71 9.67 8.06
CA PRO A 77 23.83 10.15 6.99
C PRO A 77 23.36 8.99 6.10
N GLY A 78 22.07 8.97 5.75
CA GLY A 78 21.54 8.10 4.69
C GLY A 78 21.97 8.59 3.30
N ASP A 79 21.74 7.76 2.28
CA ASP A 79 22.01 8.11 0.88
C ASP A 79 21.07 9.21 0.34
N GLU A 80 21.27 9.62 -0.92
CA GLU A 80 20.48 10.67 -1.54
C GLU A 80 18.98 10.32 -1.65
N ILE A 81 18.67 9.05 -1.92
CA ILE A 81 17.29 8.57 -2.02
C ILE A 81 16.62 8.57 -0.65
N GLU A 82 17.26 8.03 0.40
CA GLU A 82 16.71 8.07 1.76
C GLU A 82 16.43 9.51 2.19
N ARG A 83 17.35 10.44 1.92
CA ARG A 83 17.18 11.85 2.27
C ARG A 83 16.03 12.50 1.50
N LEU A 84 15.85 12.18 0.22
CA LEU A 84 14.71 12.62 -0.58
C LEU A 84 13.38 12.09 -0.04
N MET A 85 13.33 10.79 0.28
CA MET A 85 12.14 10.13 0.85
C MET A 85 11.75 10.72 2.20
N TYR A 86 12.73 11.03 3.06
CA TYR A 86 12.46 11.78 4.29
C TYR A 86 11.91 13.20 4.02
N GLY A 87 12.37 13.85 2.95
CA GLY A 87 11.82 15.12 2.49
C GLY A 87 10.33 15.03 2.14
N TRP A 88 9.93 14.04 1.34
CA TRP A 88 8.51 13.79 1.04
C TRP A 88 7.71 13.38 2.28
N SER A 89 8.29 12.52 3.12
CA SER A 89 7.64 12.08 4.35
C SER A 89 7.27 13.27 5.22
N VAL A 90 8.23 14.13 5.55
CA VAL A 90 8.01 15.26 6.48
C VAL A 90 7.08 16.32 5.89
N LEU A 91 7.17 16.58 4.58
CA LEU A 91 6.45 17.68 3.94
C LEU A 91 5.07 17.29 3.41
N HIS A 92 4.77 16.01 3.26
CA HIS A 92 3.51 15.55 2.66
C HIS A 92 2.94 14.29 3.33
N CYS A 93 3.58 13.14 3.16
CA CYS A 93 2.99 11.84 3.45
C CYS A 93 2.70 11.61 4.95
N LEU A 94 3.63 12.00 5.83
CA LEU A 94 3.40 11.92 7.27
C LEU A 94 2.26 12.85 7.71
N PRO A 95 2.22 14.15 7.33
CA PRO A 95 1.06 14.99 7.57
C PRO A 95 -0.27 14.42 7.08
N VAL A 96 -0.30 13.81 5.88
CA VAL A 96 -1.51 13.15 5.34
C VAL A 96 -1.95 12.02 6.25
N GLY A 97 -1.03 11.11 6.61
CA GLY A 97 -1.34 10.01 7.51
C GLY A 97 -1.74 10.44 8.92
N LEU A 98 -1.34 11.63 9.37
CA LEU A 98 -1.72 12.17 10.69
C LEU A 98 -3.05 12.95 10.69
N ALA A 99 -3.68 13.14 9.53
CA ALA A 99 -4.88 13.96 9.39
C ALA A 99 -6.10 13.41 10.16
N GLU A 100 -6.17 12.09 10.32
CA GLU A 100 -7.24 11.41 11.08
C GLU A 100 -6.66 10.68 12.29
N GLN A 101 -7.49 10.40 13.30
CA GLN A 101 -7.05 9.74 14.54
C GLN A 101 -7.94 8.56 14.93
N PRO A 102 -7.38 7.52 15.57
CA PRO A 102 -5.95 7.20 15.69
C PRO A 102 -5.23 7.07 14.34
N SER A 103 -3.93 7.37 14.36
CA SER A 103 -3.03 7.24 13.22
C SER A 103 -1.75 6.50 13.59
N ALA A 104 -1.27 5.68 12.64
CA ALA A 104 0.05 5.05 12.70
C ALA A 104 1.20 6.03 12.41
N GLY A 105 0.94 7.14 11.71
CA GLY A 105 1.96 8.15 11.38
C GLY A 105 3.18 7.59 10.67
N THR A 106 2.98 6.71 9.68
CA THR A 106 4.09 6.01 9.01
C THR A 106 4.91 6.96 8.13
N GLY A 107 4.27 7.61 7.16
CA GLY A 107 4.94 8.44 6.14
C GLY A 107 5.81 7.62 5.18
N THR A 108 6.29 8.27 4.12
CA THR A 108 7.01 7.67 2.97
C THR A 108 8.09 6.65 3.35
N VAL A 109 8.77 6.82 4.48
CA VAL A 109 9.85 5.91 4.92
C VAL A 109 9.28 4.66 5.62
N MET A 110 8.32 4.00 4.98
CA MET A 110 7.77 2.73 5.46
C MET A 110 8.76 1.59 5.19
N ARG A 111 9.59 1.29 6.20
CA ARG A 111 10.58 0.22 6.10
C ARG A 111 9.91 -1.16 5.92
N PRO A 112 10.58 -2.12 5.27
CA PRO A 112 10.06 -3.47 5.09
C PRO A 112 9.62 -4.16 6.38
N ALA A 113 10.35 -3.95 7.49
CA ALA A 113 9.96 -4.47 8.80
C ALA A 113 8.61 -3.90 9.30
N THR A 114 8.34 -2.64 9.02
CA THR A 114 7.06 -1.98 9.36
C THR A 114 5.91 -2.58 8.54
N LEU A 115 6.08 -2.73 7.23
CA LEU A 115 5.04 -3.36 6.40
C LEU A 115 4.78 -4.82 6.79
N ARG A 116 5.84 -5.61 7.06
CA ARG A 116 5.70 -6.99 7.56
C ARG A 116 4.90 -7.04 8.86
N ARG A 117 5.16 -6.11 9.78
CA ARG A 117 4.40 -5.99 11.03
C ARG A 117 2.94 -5.66 10.75
N TYR A 118 2.64 -4.67 9.92
CA TYR A 118 1.26 -4.32 9.56
C TYR A 118 0.52 -5.48 8.90
N ALA A 119 1.16 -6.18 7.97
CA ALA A 119 0.57 -7.34 7.30
C ALA A 119 0.28 -8.48 8.30
N THR A 120 1.20 -8.75 9.23
CA THR A 120 0.99 -9.75 10.29
C THR A 120 -0.17 -9.37 11.21
N GLU A 121 -0.23 -8.11 11.64
CA GLU A 121 -1.34 -7.57 12.46
C GLU A 121 -2.68 -7.63 11.71
N ALA A 122 -2.67 -7.47 10.38
CA ALA A 122 -3.83 -7.59 9.50
C ALA A 122 -4.23 -9.05 9.21
N GLY A 123 -3.51 -10.04 9.72
CA GLY A 123 -3.83 -11.46 9.61
C GLY A 123 -3.27 -12.16 8.38
N PHE A 124 -2.31 -11.56 7.67
CA PHE A 124 -1.53 -12.28 6.66
C PHE A 124 -0.50 -13.18 7.34
N SER A 125 -0.29 -14.38 6.78
CA SER A 125 0.67 -15.37 7.27
C SER A 125 1.98 -15.34 6.48
N GLU A 126 1.96 -14.78 5.26
CA GLU A 126 3.11 -14.70 4.37
C GLU A 126 3.29 -13.27 3.84
N VAL A 127 4.54 -12.78 3.85
CA VAL A 127 4.95 -11.51 3.23
C VAL A 127 6.22 -11.77 2.42
N GLU A 128 6.08 -11.77 1.10
CA GLU A 128 7.17 -11.98 0.15
C GLU A 128 7.55 -10.66 -0.51
N VAL A 129 8.83 -10.33 -0.55
CA VAL A 129 9.35 -9.27 -1.42
C VAL A 129 9.62 -9.87 -2.79
N LEU A 130 8.90 -9.43 -3.81
CA LEU A 130 9.04 -9.96 -5.16
C LEU A 130 10.36 -9.48 -5.79
N PRO A 131 11.05 -10.32 -6.58
CA PRO A 131 12.34 -9.99 -7.20
C PRO A 131 12.18 -9.10 -8.44
N ILE A 132 11.49 -7.96 -8.28
CA ILE A 132 11.27 -6.96 -9.32
C ILE A 132 12.25 -5.81 -9.07
N GLU A 133 13.16 -5.61 -10.02
CA GLU A 133 14.11 -4.49 -9.98
C GLU A 133 13.39 -3.18 -10.34
N ASN A 134 13.40 -2.23 -9.41
CA ASN A 134 12.89 -0.87 -9.60
C ASN A 134 13.67 0.08 -8.70
N GLU A 135 13.95 1.28 -9.18
CA GLU A 135 14.74 2.28 -8.43
C GLU A 135 13.95 2.89 -7.27
N MET A 136 12.64 3.06 -7.44
CA MET A 136 11.78 3.82 -6.53
C MET A 136 10.90 2.93 -5.66
N TRP A 137 10.51 1.75 -6.14
CA TRP A 137 9.50 0.92 -5.50
C TRP A 137 9.97 -0.47 -5.14
N ARG A 138 9.37 -1.02 -4.09
CA ARG A 138 9.47 -2.41 -3.67
C ARG A 138 8.07 -3.04 -3.74
N PHE A 139 8.02 -4.28 -4.19
CA PHE A 139 6.80 -5.02 -4.43
C PHE A 139 6.65 -6.12 -3.39
N TYR A 140 5.54 -6.15 -2.68
CA TYR A 140 5.26 -7.11 -1.62
C TYR A 140 4.01 -7.91 -1.96
N ARG A 141 4.14 -9.24 -2.04
CA ARG A 141 2.99 -10.15 -2.08
C ARG A 141 2.63 -10.55 -0.65
N LEU A 142 1.37 -10.35 -0.27
CA LEU A 142 0.82 -10.78 1.01
C LEU A 142 -0.19 -11.91 0.75
N ALA A 143 -0.11 -12.98 1.54
CA ALA A 143 -1.01 -14.12 1.48
C ALA A 143 -1.38 -14.65 2.88
N SER A 144 -2.47 -15.40 2.99
CA SER A 144 -3.03 -15.94 4.24
C SER A 144 -2.97 -17.45 4.33
#